data_AF-A0A2D8GLJ4-F1
#
_entry.id   AF-A0A2D8GLJ4-F1
#
_cell.length_a   1.000
_cell.length_b   1.000
_cell.length_c   1.000
_cell.angle_alpha   90.00
_cell.angle_beta   90.00
_cell.angle_gamma   90.00
#
_symmetry.space_group_name_H-M   'P 1'
#
loop_
_entity.id
_entity.type
_entity.pdbx_description
1 polymer ?
#
loop_
_entity_poly.entity_id
_entity_poly.type
_entity_poly.pdbx_seq_one_letter_code
_entity_poly.pdbx_strand_id
1 'polypeptide(L)'
;MHLQSSVSHLGWFKSIFSTNKFSAILAISFSLILSACGGGGNSVTENDLQDPTSDGVPPILTSVSILQSQERDASPDGVAKLGQSIKVDFTASEALMLPVVTINGVSASVEGKIGDWSASREMVEADVDGYVTFNISFTDISGVPGTDVSETTDGSRVQYCAEGCVAPVEDPLVGEWMLDGEGAAGVGPTAGSMEWWSTNADVVSERACWFDDLFAFSLDGTFQNIQGETTWVEAWQGGADSCAAPVSPHDGSNPATWAWDESAGTITINGKGAHLGLAKAVNGEELSSSGSAPDSITYTILTLTADGMNLTVTLETAPGVWWTFNLAKKPVSPFVGNWKLDGEGAAGVGPTAGSMEWWSTNADVVAERACWFDDVYAFGSDGSFSNIFGEDTWVEAWQGGSDSCAAPVAPHDGSAAATFSHDEEAGTLTITGKGAHLGLPKAVNGQELSSSGSAPDSITYQILTLTSDGMNLTVTLETAPGVWWTFNLAKVPPSPLAGNWKLDGAGSAGVGPTAGSMEWWSANADVVAERACWFDD
;
A
#
# COMPACT_ATOMS: atom_id res chain seq x y z
N MET A 1 -19.26 37.79 -64.57
CA MET A 1 -19.39 36.38 -64.15
C MET A 1 -18.09 36.02 -63.43
N HIS A 2 -18.22 35.43 -62.25
CA HIS A 2 -17.25 35.45 -61.14
C HIS A 2 -15.81 35.05 -61.48
N LEU A 3 -14.87 35.80 -60.89
CA LEU A 3 -13.44 35.54 -60.81
C LEU A 3 -13.12 34.51 -59.72
N GLN A 4 -12.17 33.64 -60.04
CA GLN A 4 -11.49 32.72 -59.14
C GLN A 4 -10.23 33.34 -58.52
N SER A 5 -9.80 32.64 -57.47
CA SER A 5 -8.43 32.39 -57.01
C SER A 5 -7.80 33.33 -55.97
N SER A 6 -7.66 32.72 -54.80
CA SER A 6 -6.74 32.92 -53.66
C SER A 6 -5.27 33.08 -54.03
N VAL A 7 -4.51 33.84 -53.22
CA VAL A 7 -3.20 33.46 -52.62
C VAL A 7 -2.99 34.26 -51.32
N SER A 8 -2.23 33.63 -50.43
CA SER A 8 -1.87 33.82 -49.04
C SER A 8 -0.83 34.91 -48.64
N HIS A 9 -0.85 35.20 -47.32
CA HIS A 9 0.24 35.50 -46.37
C HIS A 9 1.20 36.70 -46.50
N LEU A 10 1.53 37.25 -45.31
CA LEU A 10 2.64 38.13 -44.86
C LEU A 10 2.48 39.67 -44.89
N GLY A 11 2.84 40.28 -43.74
CA GLY A 11 3.20 41.71 -43.57
C GLY A 11 2.47 42.38 -42.41
N TRP A 12 2.96 42.31 -41.16
CA TRP A 12 3.90 43.28 -40.55
C TRP A 12 3.25 44.64 -40.23
N PHE A 13 3.14 45.02 -38.94
CA PHE A 13 3.84 46.18 -38.35
C PHE A 13 3.58 46.33 -36.84
N LYS A 14 4.68 46.43 -36.10
CA LYS A 14 4.77 46.88 -34.71
C LYS A 14 4.43 48.37 -34.59
N SER A 15 4.09 48.74 -33.35
CA SER A 15 4.24 50.06 -32.71
C SER A 15 3.19 51.12 -33.02
N ILE A 16 2.31 51.38 -32.04
CA ILE A 16 1.99 52.76 -31.59
C ILE A 16 1.72 52.73 -30.08
N PHE A 17 2.67 53.22 -29.26
CA PHE A 17 2.38 53.79 -27.95
C PHE A 17 2.51 55.31 -28.06
N SER A 18 1.40 56.02 -27.90
CA SER A 18 1.22 57.34 -27.26
C SER A 18 -0.22 57.76 -27.61
N THR A 19 -1.04 58.28 -26.71
CA THR A 19 -0.91 59.62 -26.17
C THR A 19 -1.90 59.81 -25.01
N ASN A 20 -1.48 60.67 -24.09
CA ASN A 20 -2.18 61.14 -22.90
C ASN A 20 -3.38 62.07 -23.17
N LYS A 21 -4.39 61.98 -22.27
CA LYS A 21 -5.38 62.99 -21.82
C LYS A 21 -6.54 63.39 -22.75
N PHE A 22 -7.78 63.15 -22.29
CA PHE A 22 -8.81 64.20 -22.13
C PHE A 22 -9.90 63.74 -21.14
N SER A 23 -10.29 64.65 -20.26
CA SER A 23 -11.14 64.49 -19.07
C SER A 23 -12.64 64.69 -19.32
N ALA A 24 -13.44 64.40 -18.27
CA ALA A 24 -14.75 64.98 -17.89
C ALA A 24 -16.00 64.19 -18.36
N ILE A 25 -17.06 63.88 -17.59
CA ILE A 25 -17.66 64.30 -16.29
C ILE A 25 -18.74 63.25 -15.88
N LEU A 26 -19.04 63.14 -14.56
CA LEU A 26 -20.33 62.84 -13.87
C LEU A 26 -20.16 61.74 -12.77
N ALA A 27 -19.69 62.04 -11.56
CA ALA A 27 -20.36 62.64 -10.40
C ALA A 27 -21.35 61.71 -9.65
N ILE A 28 -21.19 61.70 -8.31
CA ILE A 28 -22.10 61.20 -7.22
C ILE A 28 -21.97 59.69 -6.95
N SER A 29 -21.75 59.13 -5.75
CA SER A 29 -21.43 59.55 -4.37
C SER A 29 -21.23 58.27 -3.54
N PHE A 30 -20.24 58.17 -2.64
CA PHE A 30 -20.42 57.86 -1.20
C PHE A 30 -19.06 57.75 -0.49
N SER A 31 -18.90 58.58 0.55
CA SER A 31 -17.79 58.59 1.48
C SER A 31 -17.80 57.35 2.39
N LEU A 32 -16.63 56.84 2.77
CA LEU A 32 -16.28 56.49 4.15
C LEU A 32 -14.77 56.25 4.25
N ILE A 33 -14.12 57.04 5.11
CA ILE A 33 -12.72 56.93 5.51
C ILE A 33 -12.70 55.96 6.69
N LEU A 34 -11.81 54.98 6.71
CA LEU A 34 -11.27 54.46 7.98
C LEU A 34 -9.75 54.31 7.88
N SER A 35 -9.11 54.99 8.81
CA SER A 35 -7.68 55.18 8.99
C SER A 35 -7.04 53.99 9.70
N ALA A 36 -5.78 53.71 9.36
CA ALA A 36 -4.92 52.80 10.10
C ALA A 36 -4.65 53.27 11.54
N CYS A 37 -4.46 52.32 12.46
CA CYS A 37 -3.55 52.48 13.59
C CYS A 37 -2.98 51.11 13.99
N GLY A 38 -1.66 50.97 13.89
CA GLY A 38 -0.90 49.87 14.49
C GLY A 38 -0.41 50.21 15.89
N GLY A 39 -0.02 49.16 16.63
CA GLY A 39 0.68 49.16 17.91
C GLY A 39 0.47 47.76 18.53
N GLY A 40 1.46 46.92 18.84
CA GLY A 40 2.85 47.18 19.20
C GLY A 40 3.00 47.09 20.72
N GLY A 41 3.25 45.88 21.24
CA GLY A 41 3.84 45.63 22.57
C GLY A 41 2.89 45.66 23.78
N ASN A 42 2.44 44.48 24.21
CA ASN A 42 2.52 43.98 25.59
C ASN A 42 1.86 42.59 25.66
N SER A 43 2.52 41.62 26.30
CA SER A 43 1.88 40.40 26.77
C SER A 43 0.84 40.78 27.82
N VAL A 44 -0.41 40.40 27.62
CA VAL A 44 -1.47 40.57 28.63
C VAL A 44 -1.18 39.56 29.74
N THR A 45 -0.70 40.02 30.89
CA THR A 45 -0.42 39.16 32.06
C THR A 45 -1.47 39.25 33.15
N GLU A 46 -2.44 40.16 33.05
CA GLU A 46 -3.64 40.22 33.91
C GLU A 46 -4.73 41.01 33.18
N ASN A 47 -5.95 40.47 33.16
CA ASN A 47 -7.14 41.13 32.59
C ASN A 47 -8.17 41.35 33.70
N ASP A 48 -7.91 42.31 34.60
CA ASP A 48 -8.82 42.68 35.70
C ASP A 48 -9.70 43.88 35.32
N LEU A 49 -10.44 43.74 34.21
CA LEU A 49 -11.51 44.67 33.85
C LEU A 49 -12.86 43.98 34.08
N GLN A 50 -13.64 44.53 35.02
CA GLN A 50 -15.04 44.18 35.20
C GLN A 50 -15.85 44.70 34.00
N ASP A 51 -16.42 43.79 33.21
CA ASP A 51 -17.29 44.08 32.07
C ASP A 51 -18.79 44.03 32.48
N PRO A 52 -19.69 44.77 31.79
CA PRO A 52 -21.05 45.00 32.20
C PRO A 52 -21.97 43.86 31.77
N THR A 53 -22.87 43.50 32.69
CA THR A 53 -24.00 42.57 32.50
C THR A 53 -23.62 41.19 31.95
N SER A 54 -23.12 40.33 32.85
CA SER A 54 -23.22 38.87 32.71
C SER A 54 -24.67 38.51 32.38
N ASP A 55 -24.93 37.97 31.19
CA ASP A 55 -26.23 37.43 30.80
C ASP A 55 -26.51 36.07 31.48
N GLY A 56 -25.49 35.49 32.12
CA GLY A 56 -25.55 34.24 32.87
C GLY A 56 -25.71 33.01 31.99
N VAL A 57 -25.51 33.15 30.68
CA VAL A 57 -25.61 32.04 29.72
C VAL A 57 -24.24 31.40 29.57
N PRO A 58 -24.11 30.07 29.75
CA PRO A 58 -22.83 29.40 29.53
C PRO A 58 -22.38 29.44 28.06
N PRO A 59 -21.06 29.55 27.79
CA PRO A 59 -20.54 29.48 26.44
C PRO A 59 -20.73 28.08 25.84
N ILE A 60 -20.89 28.03 24.51
CA ILE A 60 -20.86 26.80 23.70
C ILE A 60 -19.76 26.84 22.65
N LEU A 61 -19.19 25.69 22.27
CA LEU A 61 -18.31 25.56 21.11
C LEU A 61 -19.15 25.33 19.85
N THR A 62 -18.99 26.21 18.86
CA THR A 62 -19.72 26.18 17.58
C THR A 62 -19.00 25.36 16.51
N SER A 63 -17.69 25.18 16.64
CA SER A 63 -16.88 24.29 15.80
C SER A 63 -15.76 23.67 16.62
N VAL A 64 -15.49 22.39 16.37
CA VAL A 64 -14.36 21.64 16.94
C VAL A 64 -13.88 20.66 15.87
N SER A 65 -12.59 20.70 15.55
CA SER A 65 -11.93 19.82 14.58
C SER A 65 -10.59 19.33 15.13
N ILE A 66 -10.21 18.08 14.82
CA ILE A 66 -8.91 17.50 15.16
C ILE A 66 -8.17 17.11 13.88
N LEU A 67 -6.88 17.40 13.82
CA LEU A 67 -6.02 17.07 12.68
C LEU A 67 -4.57 16.87 13.09
N GLN A 68 -3.77 16.26 12.22
CA GLN A 68 -2.32 16.31 12.38
C GLN A 68 -1.87 17.75 12.05
N SER A 69 -0.97 18.31 12.86
CA SER A 69 -0.60 19.73 12.84
C SER A 69 -0.02 20.28 11.53
N GLN A 70 0.49 19.41 10.66
CA GLN A 70 1.04 19.74 9.33
C GLN A 70 0.01 19.55 8.21
N GLU A 71 -1.13 18.91 8.49
CA GLU A 71 -2.23 18.82 7.55
C GLU A 71 -2.93 20.18 7.42
N ARG A 72 -3.41 20.46 6.20
CA ARG A 72 -4.09 21.73 5.91
C ARG A 72 -5.52 21.73 6.40
N ASP A 73 -6.21 20.61 6.20
CA ASP A 73 -7.65 20.44 6.44
C ASP A 73 -7.85 19.19 7.32
N ALA A 74 -8.85 19.23 8.21
CA ALA A 74 -9.21 18.08 9.03
C ALA A 74 -9.94 17.00 8.22
N SER A 75 -9.74 15.73 8.57
CA SER A 75 -10.27 14.56 7.85
C SER A 75 -10.84 13.53 8.83
N PRO A 76 -11.83 12.70 8.44
CA PRO A 76 -12.24 11.52 9.20
C PRO A 76 -11.13 10.47 9.38
N ASP A 77 -10.12 10.48 8.50
CA ASP A 77 -9.06 9.46 8.39
C ASP A 77 -7.65 10.01 8.65
N GLY A 78 -7.51 11.05 9.49
CA GLY A 78 -6.21 11.65 9.79
C GLY A 78 -5.24 10.68 10.48
N VAL A 79 -3.94 10.82 10.22
CA VAL A 79 -2.90 9.94 10.78
C VAL A 79 -1.76 10.75 11.39
N ALA A 80 -1.26 10.31 12.55
CA ALA A 80 -0.05 10.86 13.17
C ALA A 80 0.92 9.75 13.60
N LYS A 81 2.23 10.03 13.42
CA LYS A 81 3.35 9.16 13.81
C LYS A 81 4.08 9.69 15.05
N LEU A 82 5.00 8.89 15.59
CA LEU A 82 5.90 9.32 16.67
C LEU A 82 6.62 10.63 16.30
N GLY A 83 6.62 11.60 17.20
CA GLY A 83 7.24 12.92 17.00
C GLY A 83 6.42 13.90 16.14
N GLN A 84 5.25 13.50 15.65
CA GLN A 84 4.30 14.40 15.01
C GLN A 84 3.32 14.99 16.02
N SER A 85 2.85 16.21 15.76
CA SER A 85 1.89 16.88 16.66
C SER A 85 0.46 16.77 16.16
N ILE A 86 -0.45 16.55 17.10
CA ILE A 86 -1.89 16.68 16.94
C ILE A 86 -2.30 18.12 17.24
N LYS A 87 -3.28 18.63 16.51
CA LYS A 87 -3.89 19.94 16.71
C LYS A 87 -5.41 19.80 16.84
N VAL A 88 -6.00 20.51 17.79
CA VAL A 88 -7.45 20.65 17.98
C VAL A 88 -7.78 22.13 17.82
N ASP A 89 -8.53 22.46 16.77
CA ASP A 89 -8.99 23.82 16.49
C ASP A 89 -10.46 23.95 16.89
N PHE A 90 -10.82 25.02 17.61
CA PHE A 90 -12.20 25.23 18.05
C PHE A 90 -12.59 26.70 18.14
N THR A 91 -13.87 26.98 17.86
CA THR A 91 -14.47 28.31 17.98
C THR A 91 -15.62 28.27 18.99
N ALA A 92 -15.65 29.24 19.90
CA ALA A 92 -16.70 29.45 20.86
C ALA A 92 -17.68 30.54 20.42
N SER A 93 -18.91 30.42 20.92
CA SER A 93 -20.00 31.39 20.73
C SER A 93 -19.72 32.78 21.33
N GLU A 94 -18.75 32.88 22.24
CA GLU A 94 -18.35 34.12 22.91
C GLU A 94 -16.88 34.09 23.38
N ALA A 95 -16.42 35.18 24.00
CA ALA A 95 -15.06 35.28 24.48
C ALA A 95 -14.81 34.39 25.70
N LEU A 96 -13.76 33.56 25.62
CA LEU A 96 -13.36 32.65 26.69
C LEU A 96 -12.13 33.18 27.46
N MET A 97 -12.05 32.83 28.74
CA MET A 97 -10.76 32.71 29.43
C MET A 97 -9.90 31.62 28.77
N LEU A 98 -8.59 31.59 29.06
CA LEU A 98 -7.67 30.58 28.51
C LEU A 98 -8.22 29.15 28.77
N PRO A 99 -8.61 28.40 27.73
CA PRO A 99 -9.14 27.05 27.88
C PRO A 99 -8.08 26.07 28.37
N VAL A 100 -8.52 25.00 29.02
CA VAL A 100 -7.67 23.86 29.38
C VAL A 100 -8.00 22.71 28.44
N VAL A 101 -7.01 22.26 27.68
CA VAL A 101 -7.18 21.16 26.72
C VAL A 101 -6.25 20.01 27.07
N THR A 102 -6.76 18.78 27.03
CA THR A 102 -5.95 17.57 27.06
C THR A 102 -6.08 16.81 25.75
N ILE A 103 -4.98 16.19 25.30
CA ILE A 103 -4.92 15.28 24.15
C ILE A 103 -4.31 13.97 24.68
N ASN A 104 -5.01 12.85 24.51
CA ASN A 104 -4.74 11.56 25.16
C ASN A 104 -4.56 11.65 26.67
N GLY A 105 -5.37 12.50 27.33
CA GLY A 105 -5.32 12.70 28.78
C GLY A 105 -4.11 13.49 29.28
N VAL A 106 -3.25 13.99 28.38
CA VAL A 106 -2.08 14.83 28.70
C VAL A 106 -2.36 16.29 28.31
N SER A 107 -1.92 17.24 29.13
CA SER A 107 -2.11 18.68 28.86
C SER A 107 -1.52 19.08 27.50
N ALA A 108 -2.32 19.76 26.69
CA ALA A 108 -1.89 20.34 25.41
C ALA A 108 -1.44 21.81 25.60
N SER A 109 -0.66 22.32 24.64
CA SER A 109 -0.32 23.75 24.55
C SER A 109 -1.46 24.49 23.85
N VAL A 110 -2.03 25.49 24.51
CA VAL A 110 -3.20 26.23 24.01
C VAL A 110 -2.80 27.65 23.61
N GLU A 111 -3.16 28.05 22.39
CA GLU A 111 -3.00 29.40 21.86
C GLU A 111 -4.27 29.86 21.15
N GLY A 112 -4.47 31.17 21.02
CA GLY A 112 -5.69 31.69 20.41
C GLY A 112 -6.04 33.10 20.87
N LYS A 113 -7.18 33.60 20.40
CA LYS A 113 -7.74 34.88 20.81
C LYS A 113 -9.25 34.89 20.60
N ILE A 114 -9.98 35.51 21.55
CA ILE A 114 -11.37 35.96 21.39
C ILE A 114 -12.27 34.89 20.74
N GLY A 115 -12.50 33.79 21.46
CA GLY A 115 -13.39 32.72 21.02
C GLY A 115 -12.77 31.71 20.06
N ASP A 116 -11.70 32.06 19.33
CA ASP A 116 -10.97 31.14 18.44
C ASP A 116 -9.69 30.63 19.10
N TRP A 117 -9.55 29.31 19.18
CA TRP A 117 -8.45 28.65 19.90
C TRP A 117 -7.91 27.44 19.14
N SER A 118 -6.63 27.18 19.35
CA SER A 118 -5.91 26.01 18.88
C SER A 118 -5.15 25.39 20.03
N ALA A 119 -5.25 24.07 20.18
CA ALA A 119 -4.50 23.29 21.15
C ALA A 119 -3.64 22.26 20.43
N SER A 120 -2.34 22.21 20.73
CA SER A 120 -1.42 21.27 20.08
C SER A 120 -0.63 20.44 21.09
N ARG A 121 -0.33 19.20 20.72
CA ARG A 121 0.53 18.29 21.48
C ARG A 121 1.30 17.35 20.55
N GLU A 122 2.60 17.20 20.81
CA GLU A 122 3.45 16.20 20.17
C GLU A 122 3.19 14.81 20.73
N MET A 123 3.10 13.80 19.85
CA MET A 123 2.94 12.41 20.23
C MET A 123 4.28 11.75 20.56
N VAL A 124 4.33 11.01 21.66
CA VAL A 124 5.55 10.40 22.22
C VAL A 124 5.41 8.88 22.37
N GLU A 125 6.51 8.17 22.60
CA GLU A 125 6.52 6.69 22.73
C GLU A 125 5.61 6.16 23.86
N ALA A 126 5.27 6.99 24.85
CA ALA A 126 4.37 6.61 25.93
C ALA A 126 2.88 6.68 25.55
N ASP A 127 2.53 7.30 24.42
CA ASP A 127 1.17 7.33 23.92
C ASP A 127 0.77 5.95 23.36
N VAL A 128 -0.48 5.55 23.60
CA VAL A 128 -1.02 4.28 23.13
C VAL A 128 -1.54 4.45 21.70
N ASP A 129 -1.19 3.49 20.83
CA ASP A 129 -1.70 3.41 19.47
C ASP A 129 -3.24 3.34 19.43
N GLY A 130 -3.84 4.02 18.46
CA GLY A 130 -5.28 4.10 18.28
C GLY A 130 -5.78 5.54 18.08
N TYR A 131 -7.10 5.70 18.11
CA TYR A 131 -7.71 7.02 17.90
C TYR A 131 -7.38 7.96 19.06
N VAL A 132 -6.86 9.14 18.71
CA VAL A 132 -6.51 10.20 19.64
C VAL A 132 -7.78 10.77 20.26
N THR A 133 -7.78 10.87 21.58
CA THR A 133 -8.87 11.45 22.37
C THR A 133 -8.48 12.87 22.82
N PHE A 134 -9.45 13.74 23.05
CA PHE A 134 -9.21 15.06 23.63
C PHE A 134 -10.34 15.48 24.58
N ASN A 135 -10.07 16.47 25.44
CA ASN A 135 -11.08 17.12 26.26
C ASN A 135 -10.80 18.63 26.32
N ILE A 136 -11.82 19.45 26.06
CA ILE A 136 -11.75 20.92 26.14
C ILE A 136 -12.63 21.37 27.31
N SER A 137 -12.00 21.96 28.33
CA SER A 137 -12.68 22.63 29.44
C SER A 137 -12.52 24.15 29.31
N PHE A 138 -13.62 24.89 29.36
CA PHE A 138 -13.62 26.33 29.07
C PHE A 138 -14.62 27.11 29.93
N THR A 139 -14.34 28.39 30.10
CA THR A 139 -15.14 29.33 30.92
C THR A 139 -15.14 30.67 30.19
N ASP A 140 -16.27 31.36 30.18
CA ASP A 140 -16.35 32.71 29.60
C ASP A 140 -15.51 33.71 30.42
N ILE A 141 -15.36 34.93 29.91
CA ILE A 141 -14.67 36.02 30.63
C ILE A 141 -15.40 36.49 31.90
N SER A 142 -16.66 36.11 32.09
CA SER A 142 -17.49 36.44 33.25
C SER A 142 -17.41 35.39 34.37
N GLY A 143 -16.72 34.26 34.14
CA GLY A 143 -16.56 33.15 35.07
C GLY A 143 -17.64 32.05 35.01
N VAL A 144 -18.49 32.03 33.98
CA VAL A 144 -19.49 30.97 33.78
C VAL A 144 -18.88 29.81 32.99
N PRO A 145 -18.83 28.59 33.56
CA PRO A 145 -18.21 27.43 32.90
C PRO A 145 -19.12 26.89 31.78
N GLY A 146 -18.51 26.54 30.65
CA GLY A 146 -19.13 25.74 29.61
C GLY A 146 -19.16 24.25 29.96
N THR A 147 -19.86 23.46 29.14
CA THR A 147 -19.82 21.99 29.23
C THR A 147 -18.58 21.47 28.49
N ASP A 148 -17.82 20.57 29.11
CA ASP A 148 -16.65 19.93 28.49
C ASP A 148 -17.01 19.26 27.15
N VAL A 149 -16.11 19.39 26.17
CA VAL A 149 -16.27 18.80 24.83
C VAL A 149 -15.14 17.82 24.53
N SER A 150 -15.51 16.62 24.11
CA SER A 150 -14.58 15.53 23.76
C SER A 150 -14.87 14.89 22.40
N GLU A 151 -15.74 15.50 21.60
CA GLU A 151 -16.11 15.06 20.25
C GLU A 151 -15.99 16.22 19.27
N THR A 152 -15.70 15.91 18.01
CA THR A 152 -15.61 16.91 16.92
C THR A 152 -16.98 17.21 16.35
N THR A 153 -17.14 18.42 15.80
CA THR A 153 -18.40 18.84 15.16
C THR A 153 -18.45 18.48 13.67
N ASP A 154 -17.31 18.18 13.07
CA ASP A 154 -17.13 17.90 11.64
C ASP A 154 -16.85 16.41 11.34
N GLY A 155 -16.80 15.56 12.37
CA GLY A 155 -16.50 14.13 12.23
C GLY A 155 -15.02 13.82 12.03
N SER A 156 -14.13 14.81 12.13
CA SER A 156 -12.69 14.60 12.02
C SER A 156 -12.16 13.72 13.16
N ARG A 157 -11.16 12.89 12.83
CA ARG A 157 -10.48 11.99 13.77
C ARG A 157 -9.02 11.86 13.37
N VAL A 158 -8.15 11.59 14.34
CA VAL A 158 -6.74 11.25 14.07
C VAL A 158 -6.40 9.95 14.76
N GLN A 159 -5.81 9.02 14.02
CA GLN A 159 -5.22 7.80 14.58
C GLN A 159 -3.72 8.00 14.79
N TYR A 160 -3.26 7.76 16.02
CA TYR A 160 -1.84 7.70 16.34
C TYR A 160 -1.33 6.27 16.21
N CYS A 161 -0.21 6.09 15.53
CA CYS A 161 0.51 4.82 15.47
C CYS A 161 2.02 5.09 15.52
N ALA A 162 2.71 4.57 16.55
CA ALA A 162 4.14 4.82 16.76
C ALA A 162 5.02 4.31 15.60
N GLU A 163 4.70 3.13 15.06
CA GLU A 163 5.43 2.49 13.95
C GLU A 163 4.90 2.90 12.56
N GLY A 164 3.92 3.82 12.51
CA GLY A 164 3.18 4.22 11.32
C GLY A 164 1.89 3.43 11.16
N CYS A 165 0.78 4.12 10.91
CA CYS A 165 -0.47 3.42 10.64
C CYS A 165 -0.32 2.72 9.29
N VAL A 166 -0.54 1.41 9.26
CA VAL A 166 -0.66 0.67 8.00
C VAL A 166 -1.84 1.29 7.26
N ALA A 167 -1.57 1.89 6.10
CA ALA A 167 -2.65 2.38 5.25
C ALA A 167 -3.58 1.19 4.94
N PRO A 168 -4.91 1.36 5.00
CA PRO A 168 -5.82 0.36 4.46
C PRO A 168 -5.36 0.02 3.05
N VAL A 169 -5.03 -1.25 2.82
CA VAL A 169 -4.62 -1.70 1.49
C VAL A 169 -5.82 -1.53 0.57
N GLU A 170 -5.65 -0.86 -0.58
CA GLU A 170 -6.68 -0.86 -1.61
C GLU A 170 -6.94 -2.31 -2.03
N ASP A 171 -8.20 -2.74 -1.95
CA ASP A 171 -8.65 -4.12 -2.19
C ASP A 171 -8.00 -5.18 -1.26
N PRO A 172 -8.29 -5.14 0.07
CA PRO A 172 -7.62 -5.96 1.07
C PRO A 172 -7.81 -7.48 0.86
N LEU A 173 -8.84 -7.89 0.13
CA LEU A 173 -9.11 -9.30 -0.22
C LEU A 173 -8.31 -9.80 -1.42
N VAL A 174 -7.87 -8.93 -2.34
CA VAL A 174 -7.16 -9.32 -3.56
C VAL A 174 -5.81 -9.95 -3.20
N GLY A 175 -5.51 -11.09 -3.83
CA GLY A 175 -4.31 -11.89 -3.57
C GLY A 175 -4.61 -13.37 -3.36
N GLU A 176 -3.56 -14.14 -3.08
CA GLU A 176 -3.63 -15.56 -2.78
C GLU A 176 -3.70 -15.77 -1.26
N TRP A 177 -4.58 -16.65 -0.80
CA TRP A 177 -4.79 -16.96 0.62
C TRP A 177 -4.60 -18.44 0.87
N MET A 178 -4.12 -18.81 2.07
CA MET A 178 -3.94 -20.20 2.51
C MET A 178 -4.43 -20.37 3.94
N LEU A 179 -4.66 -21.61 4.38
CA LEU A 179 -5.00 -21.88 5.77
C LEU A 179 -3.82 -21.56 6.70
N ASP A 180 -4.08 -20.81 7.77
CA ASP A 180 -3.07 -20.29 8.71
C ASP A 180 -2.57 -21.34 9.73
N GLY A 181 -2.29 -22.56 9.28
CA GLY A 181 -1.73 -23.64 10.11
C GLY A 181 -2.62 -24.15 11.26
N GLU A 182 -2.06 -24.23 12.47
CA GLU A 182 -2.78 -24.76 13.64
C GLU A 182 -3.96 -23.87 14.03
N GLY A 183 -5.14 -24.46 14.25
CA GLY A 183 -6.36 -23.70 14.52
C GLY A 183 -6.93 -22.96 13.30
N ALA A 184 -6.40 -23.18 12.09
CA ALA A 184 -6.89 -22.54 10.88
C ALA A 184 -8.27 -23.01 10.43
N ALA A 185 -8.72 -24.21 10.81
CA ALA A 185 -10.06 -24.68 10.48
C ALA A 185 -10.71 -25.35 11.68
N GLY A 186 -12.01 -25.15 11.86
CA GLY A 186 -12.72 -25.76 12.97
C GLY A 186 -14.24 -25.69 12.87
N VAL A 187 -14.88 -26.41 13.79
CA VAL A 187 -16.35 -26.53 13.89
C VAL A 187 -16.82 -26.20 15.29
N GLY A 188 -17.92 -25.47 15.40
CA GLY A 188 -18.53 -25.12 16.68
C GLY A 188 -20.02 -24.77 16.60
N PRO A 189 -20.66 -24.50 17.76
CA PRO A 189 -22.09 -24.25 17.87
C PRO A 189 -22.53 -22.87 17.36
N THR A 190 -21.59 -21.94 17.17
CA THR A 190 -21.83 -20.54 16.79
C THR A 190 -20.76 -20.07 15.81
N ALA A 191 -21.07 -19.06 15.00
CA ALA A 191 -20.12 -18.38 14.13
C ALA A 191 -18.78 -18.10 14.84
N GLY A 192 -17.66 -18.52 14.22
CA GLY A 192 -16.31 -18.33 14.75
C GLY A 192 -15.88 -19.34 15.83
N SER A 193 -16.78 -20.16 16.36
CA SER A 193 -16.42 -21.17 17.36
C SER A 193 -15.81 -22.40 16.71
N MET A 194 -14.76 -22.93 17.34
CA MET A 194 -14.06 -24.15 16.94
C MET A 194 -13.97 -25.18 18.09
N GLU A 195 -14.93 -25.14 19.01
CA GLU A 195 -14.88 -25.93 20.25
C GLU A 195 -15.14 -27.43 20.06
N TRP A 196 -15.85 -27.84 19.01
CA TRP A 196 -16.13 -29.26 18.76
C TRP A 196 -14.96 -29.94 18.08
N TRP A 197 -14.28 -29.21 17.20
CA TRP A 197 -13.08 -29.67 16.51
C TRP A 197 -12.30 -28.48 15.95
N SER A 198 -10.97 -28.53 16.01
CA SER A 198 -10.05 -27.60 15.36
C SER A 198 -8.83 -28.34 14.84
N THR A 199 -8.20 -27.80 13.79
CA THR A 199 -6.92 -28.30 13.29
C THR A 199 -5.84 -28.12 14.35
N ASN A 200 -4.96 -29.13 14.49
CA ASN A 200 -3.81 -29.11 15.37
C ASN A 200 -2.54 -29.48 14.57
N ALA A 201 -1.38 -29.47 15.22
CA ALA A 201 -0.10 -29.82 14.59
C ALA A 201 -0.13 -31.12 13.77
N ASP A 202 -0.75 -32.17 14.32
CA ASP A 202 -0.84 -33.47 13.66
C ASP A 202 -1.66 -33.38 12.37
N VAL A 203 -2.80 -32.69 12.40
CA VAL A 203 -3.66 -32.47 11.22
C VAL A 203 -2.94 -31.64 10.16
N VAL A 204 -2.22 -30.58 10.56
CA VAL A 204 -1.42 -29.76 9.63
C VAL A 204 -0.38 -30.64 8.93
N SER A 205 0.29 -31.53 9.66
CA SER A 205 1.30 -32.42 9.08
C SER A 205 0.71 -33.53 8.19
N GLU A 206 -0.39 -34.16 8.61
CA GLU A 206 -1.05 -35.25 7.88
C GLU A 206 -1.70 -34.73 6.58
N ARG A 207 -2.24 -33.52 6.65
CA ARG A 207 -2.97 -32.87 5.56
C ARG A 207 -2.19 -31.72 4.94
N ALA A 208 -0.86 -31.82 4.87
CA ALA A 208 -0.02 -30.74 4.35
C ALA A 208 -0.47 -30.21 2.98
N CYS A 209 -0.94 -31.09 2.10
CA CYS A 209 -1.53 -30.76 0.79
C CYS A 209 -2.87 -29.97 0.84
N TRP A 210 -3.46 -29.78 2.02
CA TRP A 210 -4.62 -28.91 2.21
C TRP A 210 -4.21 -27.52 2.65
N PHE A 211 -3.08 -27.43 3.37
CA PHE A 211 -2.56 -26.18 3.90
C PHE A 211 -1.69 -25.42 2.90
N ASP A 212 -1.22 -26.08 1.83
CA ASP A 212 -0.53 -25.45 0.69
C ASP A 212 -1.49 -25.02 -0.45
N ASP A 213 -2.75 -25.46 -0.42
CA ASP A 213 -3.80 -25.01 -1.33
C ASP A 213 -4.03 -23.50 -1.20
N LEU A 214 -4.20 -22.81 -2.34
CA LEU A 214 -4.42 -21.37 -2.39
C LEU A 214 -5.83 -21.01 -2.86
N PHE A 215 -6.35 -19.92 -2.28
CA PHE A 215 -7.60 -19.27 -2.68
C PHE A 215 -7.25 -17.90 -3.26
N ALA A 216 -7.37 -17.75 -4.58
CA ALA A 216 -6.94 -16.55 -5.28
C ALA A 216 -8.13 -15.64 -5.60
N PHE A 217 -8.07 -14.39 -5.12
CA PHE A 217 -8.99 -13.32 -5.47
C PHE A 217 -8.28 -12.34 -6.41
N SER A 218 -8.79 -12.22 -7.63
CA SER A 218 -8.27 -11.25 -8.61
C SER A 218 -9.05 -9.94 -8.57
N LEU A 219 -8.37 -8.84 -8.89
CA LEU A 219 -8.97 -7.50 -8.98
C LEU A 219 -10.11 -7.42 -10.01
N ASP A 220 -10.08 -8.24 -11.05
CA ASP A 220 -11.12 -8.30 -12.09
C ASP A 220 -12.39 -9.08 -11.65
N GLY A 221 -12.45 -9.52 -10.39
CA GLY A 221 -13.55 -10.30 -9.83
C GLY A 221 -13.46 -11.80 -10.10
N THR A 222 -12.41 -12.30 -10.76
CA THR A 222 -12.18 -13.74 -10.92
C THR A 222 -11.68 -14.39 -9.62
N PHE A 223 -12.10 -15.63 -9.40
CA PHE A 223 -11.70 -16.46 -8.25
C PHE A 223 -11.12 -17.79 -8.72
N GLN A 224 -10.13 -18.33 -8.00
CA GLN A 224 -9.57 -19.65 -8.29
C GLN A 224 -9.18 -20.41 -7.02
N ASN A 225 -9.50 -21.71 -6.98
CA ASN A 225 -8.84 -22.68 -6.11
C ASN A 225 -7.58 -23.21 -6.81
N ILE A 226 -6.39 -23.01 -6.23
CA ILE A 226 -5.11 -23.46 -6.79
C ILE A 226 -4.56 -24.56 -5.88
N GLN A 227 -4.55 -25.80 -6.38
CA GLN A 227 -4.36 -27.00 -5.57
C GLN A 227 -3.12 -27.85 -5.94
N GLY A 228 -2.22 -27.28 -6.74
CA GLY A 228 -1.01 -27.95 -7.20
C GLY A 228 -1.26 -29.33 -7.85
N GLU A 229 -0.33 -30.26 -7.62
CA GLU A 229 -0.46 -31.66 -8.07
C GLU A 229 -1.36 -32.50 -7.13
N THR A 230 -1.47 -32.13 -5.85
CA THR A 230 -2.23 -32.87 -4.85
C THR A 230 -2.92 -31.94 -3.87
N THR A 231 -4.16 -32.28 -3.50
CA THR A 231 -4.95 -31.67 -2.42
C THR A 231 -5.48 -32.76 -1.49
N TRP A 232 -6.07 -32.38 -0.35
CA TRP A 232 -6.74 -33.34 0.53
C TRP A 232 -8.07 -33.80 -0.07
N VAL A 233 -8.12 -35.07 -0.50
CA VAL A 233 -9.31 -35.68 -1.10
C VAL A 233 -9.94 -36.67 -0.12
N GLU A 234 -11.19 -36.41 0.23
CA GLU A 234 -11.99 -37.28 1.10
C GLU A 234 -12.77 -38.36 0.32
N ALA A 235 -13.25 -39.38 1.04
CA ALA A 235 -14.03 -40.48 0.49
C ALA A 235 -15.33 -40.03 -0.19
N TRP A 236 -15.95 -38.94 0.26
CA TRP A 236 -17.15 -38.38 -0.37
C TRP A 236 -16.89 -37.83 -1.78
N GLN A 237 -15.64 -37.46 -2.08
CA GLN A 237 -15.19 -37.07 -3.42
C GLN A 237 -14.81 -38.28 -4.28
N GLY A 238 -14.79 -39.49 -3.71
CA GLY A 238 -14.33 -40.72 -4.36
C GLY A 238 -12.85 -41.07 -4.10
N GLY A 239 -12.20 -40.39 -3.15
CA GLY A 239 -10.83 -40.67 -2.68
C GLY A 239 -10.76 -41.59 -1.46
N ALA A 240 -9.63 -41.57 -0.76
CA ALA A 240 -9.33 -42.45 0.39
C ALA A 240 -8.91 -41.66 1.66
N ASP A 241 -9.40 -40.44 1.84
CA ASP A 241 -9.02 -39.50 2.91
C ASP A 241 -7.48 -39.33 2.95
N SER A 242 -6.94 -38.74 1.89
CA SER A 242 -5.50 -38.59 1.71
C SER A 242 -5.16 -37.48 0.73
N CYS A 243 -3.90 -37.02 0.72
CA CYS A 243 -3.37 -36.21 -0.37
C CYS A 243 -3.44 -36.99 -1.70
N ALA A 244 -4.16 -36.44 -2.67
CA ALA A 244 -4.36 -37.03 -4.00
C ALA A 244 -4.65 -35.94 -5.03
N ALA A 245 -4.68 -36.30 -6.31
CA ALA A 245 -5.00 -35.36 -7.38
C ALA A 245 -6.39 -34.71 -7.17
N PRO A 246 -6.54 -33.38 -7.39
CA PRO A 246 -7.81 -32.70 -7.23
C PRO A 246 -8.96 -33.33 -8.03
N VAL A 247 -10.17 -33.29 -7.47
CA VAL A 247 -11.34 -33.98 -8.03
C VAL A 247 -12.44 -32.99 -8.42
N SER A 248 -12.83 -33.00 -9.70
CA SER A 248 -13.96 -32.23 -10.23
C SER A 248 -15.26 -32.47 -9.45
N PRO A 249 -16.07 -31.42 -9.16
CA PRO A 249 -15.92 -30.03 -9.62
C PRO A 249 -15.04 -29.15 -8.70
N HIS A 250 -14.40 -29.72 -7.68
CA HIS A 250 -13.64 -28.99 -6.66
C HIS A 250 -12.17 -28.80 -7.00
N ASP A 251 -11.77 -29.13 -8.24
CA ASP A 251 -10.40 -29.14 -8.74
C ASP A 251 -9.92 -27.79 -9.29
N GLY A 252 -10.67 -26.72 -9.04
CA GLY A 252 -10.38 -25.38 -9.55
C GLY A 252 -10.51 -25.21 -11.08
N SER A 253 -10.96 -26.24 -11.80
CA SER A 253 -11.05 -26.19 -13.28
C SER A 253 -12.28 -25.43 -13.80
N ASN A 254 -13.32 -25.30 -12.97
CA ASN A 254 -14.51 -24.53 -13.34
C ASN A 254 -14.27 -23.02 -13.15
N PRO A 255 -14.70 -22.17 -14.09
CA PRO A 255 -14.64 -20.73 -13.91
C PRO A 255 -15.38 -20.28 -12.65
N ALA A 256 -14.75 -19.44 -11.85
CA ALA A 256 -15.32 -18.90 -10.64
C ALA A 256 -15.08 -17.38 -10.52
N THR A 257 -15.94 -16.72 -9.75
CA THR A 257 -15.88 -15.29 -9.45
C THR A 257 -16.20 -15.06 -7.99
N TRP A 258 -15.86 -13.90 -7.47
CA TRP A 258 -16.17 -13.52 -6.09
C TRP A 258 -16.88 -12.17 -6.03
N ALA A 259 -17.66 -11.96 -4.98
CA ALA A 259 -18.32 -10.70 -4.69
C ALA A 259 -18.25 -10.43 -3.19
N TRP A 260 -17.80 -9.23 -2.83
CA TRP A 260 -17.74 -8.77 -1.44
C TRP A 260 -18.85 -7.74 -1.19
N ASP A 261 -19.70 -8.04 -0.20
CA ASP A 261 -20.66 -7.09 0.36
C ASP A 261 -20.13 -6.62 1.71
N GLU A 262 -19.43 -5.49 1.69
CA GLU A 262 -18.83 -4.88 2.87
C GLU A 262 -19.89 -4.52 3.92
N SER A 263 -21.06 -4.03 3.48
CA SER A 263 -22.14 -3.61 4.37
C SER A 263 -22.78 -4.79 5.11
N ALA A 264 -22.87 -5.94 4.45
CA ALA A 264 -23.35 -7.18 5.03
C ALA A 264 -22.25 -7.96 5.76
N GLY A 265 -20.97 -7.60 5.55
CA GLY A 265 -19.83 -8.35 6.08
C GLY A 265 -19.74 -9.76 5.48
N THR A 266 -20.06 -9.93 4.20
CA THR A 266 -20.11 -11.25 3.55
C THR A 266 -19.31 -11.30 2.25
N ILE A 267 -18.77 -12.47 1.94
CA ILE A 267 -18.15 -12.77 0.64
C ILE A 267 -18.85 -13.97 -0.01
N THR A 268 -19.23 -13.82 -1.27
CA THR A 268 -19.84 -14.89 -2.06
C THR A 268 -18.86 -15.37 -3.12
N ILE A 269 -18.58 -16.67 -3.12
CA ILE A 269 -17.84 -17.36 -4.16
C ILE A 269 -18.85 -18.00 -5.11
N ASN A 270 -18.81 -17.61 -6.38
CA ASN A 270 -19.66 -18.13 -7.44
C ASN A 270 -18.84 -19.05 -8.34
N GLY A 271 -19.39 -20.21 -8.69
CA GLY A 271 -18.72 -21.23 -9.49
C GLY A 271 -18.89 -22.60 -8.86
N LYS A 272 -19.35 -23.57 -9.64
CA LYS A 272 -19.62 -24.91 -9.12
C LYS A 272 -18.33 -25.57 -8.63
N GLY A 273 -18.30 -25.91 -7.34
CA GLY A 273 -17.17 -26.53 -6.66
C GLY A 273 -16.11 -25.57 -6.13
N ALA A 274 -16.20 -24.27 -6.44
CA ALA A 274 -15.34 -23.24 -5.89
C ALA A 274 -15.67 -22.98 -4.41
N HIS A 275 -14.64 -22.78 -3.58
CA HIS A 275 -14.80 -22.70 -2.12
C HIS A 275 -13.63 -21.99 -1.42
N LEU A 276 -13.84 -21.58 -0.17
CA LEU A 276 -12.79 -21.17 0.78
C LEU A 276 -12.65 -22.23 1.88
N GLY A 277 -11.41 -22.52 2.28
CA GLY A 277 -11.10 -23.48 3.33
C GLY A 277 -11.29 -24.92 2.89
N LEU A 278 -12.51 -25.47 2.94
CA LEU A 278 -12.78 -26.87 2.64
C LEU A 278 -14.01 -27.03 1.73
N ALA A 279 -13.86 -27.79 0.63
CA ALA A 279 -14.89 -28.03 -0.37
C ALA A 279 -16.20 -28.63 0.19
N LYS A 280 -16.12 -29.36 1.30
CA LYS A 280 -17.24 -30.08 1.91
C LYS A 280 -18.24 -29.16 2.60
N ALA A 281 -17.79 -28.03 3.14
CA ALA A 281 -18.63 -27.14 3.94
C ALA A 281 -19.32 -26.12 3.02
N VAL A 282 -20.65 -26.20 2.90
CA VAL A 282 -21.44 -25.27 2.10
C VAL A 282 -22.64 -24.76 2.89
N ASN A 283 -23.33 -23.72 2.41
CA ASN A 283 -24.46 -23.15 3.15
C ASN A 283 -25.60 -24.17 3.31
N GLY A 284 -25.88 -24.57 4.55
CA GLY A 284 -26.97 -25.45 4.91
C GLY A 284 -26.73 -26.95 4.70
N GLU A 285 -25.52 -27.37 4.28
CA GLU A 285 -25.13 -28.79 4.31
C GLU A 285 -23.62 -29.02 4.39
N GLU A 286 -23.23 -30.22 4.85
CA GLU A 286 -21.93 -30.80 4.52
C GLU A 286 -22.11 -31.77 3.35
N LEU A 287 -21.34 -31.58 2.29
CA LEU A 287 -21.48 -32.38 1.08
C LEU A 287 -21.21 -33.87 1.36
N SER A 288 -22.07 -34.71 0.80
CA SER A 288 -21.93 -36.17 0.80
C SER A 288 -21.60 -36.74 -0.59
N SER A 289 -21.58 -35.89 -1.62
CA SER A 289 -21.19 -36.24 -2.99
C SER A 289 -20.79 -35.00 -3.80
N SER A 290 -19.76 -35.13 -4.65
CA SER A 290 -19.26 -34.04 -5.51
C SER A 290 -20.31 -33.47 -6.46
N GLY A 291 -21.27 -34.30 -6.90
CA GLY A 291 -22.35 -33.86 -7.81
C GLY A 291 -23.30 -32.82 -7.20
N SER A 292 -23.38 -32.78 -5.86
CA SER A 292 -24.26 -31.89 -5.10
C SER A 292 -23.64 -30.52 -4.82
N ALA A 293 -22.40 -30.28 -5.25
CA ALA A 293 -21.75 -28.98 -5.10
C ALA A 293 -22.65 -27.85 -5.64
N PRO A 294 -22.94 -26.81 -4.83
CA PRO A 294 -23.79 -25.70 -5.24
C PRO A 294 -23.07 -24.82 -6.28
N ASP A 295 -23.84 -23.95 -6.94
CA ASP A 295 -23.30 -22.97 -7.89
C ASP A 295 -22.64 -21.76 -7.19
N SER A 296 -22.88 -21.59 -5.89
CA SER A 296 -22.26 -20.52 -5.08
C SER A 296 -22.23 -20.88 -3.60
N ILE A 297 -21.26 -20.35 -2.86
CA ILE A 297 -21.16 -20.42 -1.39
C ILE A 297 -20.95 -19.01 -0.85
N THR A 298 -21.70 -18.63 0.19
CA THR A 298 -21.56 -17.34 0.89
C THR A 298 -20.96 -17.56 2.27
N TYR A 299 -19.94 -16.78 2.59
CA TYR A 299 -19.27 -16.78 3.88
C TYR A 299 -19.52 -15.45 4.59
N THR A 300 -19.66 -15.50 5.91
CA THR A 300 -19.59 -14.30 6.76
C THR A 300 -18.13 -14.02 7.10
N ILE A 301 -17.68 -12.79 6.90
CA ILE A 301 -16.36 -12.33 7.32
C ILE A 301 -16.45 -11.95 8.79
N LEU A 302 -15.68 -12.63 9.64
CA LEU A 302 -15.55 -12.29 11.06
C LEU A 302 -14.41 -11.31 11.31
N THR A 303 -13.33 -11.47 10.55
CA THR A 303 -12.13 -10.63 10.64
C THR A 303 -11.57 -10.44 9.24
N LEU A 304 -11.25 -9.20 8.87
CA LEU A 304 -10.34 -8.87 7.78
C LEU A 304 -9.41 -7.79 8.33
N THR A 305 -8.13 -8.10 8.46
CA THR A 305 -7.17 -7.14 9.03
C THR A 305 -6.93 -5.98 8.06
N ALA A 306 -6.67 -4.78 8.60
CA ALA A 306 -6.50 -3.56 7.79
C ALA A 306 -5.29 -3.62 6.84
N ASP A 307 -4.28 -4.43 7.19
CA ASP A 307 -3.12 -4.74 6.35
C ASP A 307 -3.44 -5.74 5.22
N GLY A 308 -4.66 -6.29 5.17
CA GLY A 308 -5.08 -7.28 4.18
C GLY A 308 -4.36 -8.62 4.31
N MET A 309 -3.78 -8.95 5.47
CA MET A 309 -2.96 -10.15 5.65
C MET A 309 -3.68 -11.32 6.32
N ASN A 310 -4.76 -11.08 7.07
CA ASN A 310 -5.50 -12.13 7.77
C ASN A 310 -7.00 -12.00 7.52
N LEU A 311 -7.64 -13.13 7.24
CA LEU A 311 -9.06 -13.23 6.92
C LEU A 311 -9.66 -14.41 7.68
N THR A 312 -10.66 -14.15 8.52
CA THR A 312 -11.47 -15.19 9.15
C THR A 312 -12.85 -15.20 8.52
N VAL A 313 -13.24 -16.34 7.97
CA VAL A 313 -14.56 -16.55 7.37
C VAL A 313 -15.30 -17.70 8.05
N THR A 314 -16.63 -17.64 8.06
CA THR A 314 -17.48 -18.69 8.63
C THR A 314 -18.74 -18.92 7.81
N LEU A 315 -19.26 -20.14 7.86
CA LEU A 315 -20.56 -20.50 7.28
C LEU A 315 -21.26 -21.55 8.16
N GLU A 316 -22.58 -21.62 8.06
CA GLU A 316 -23.41 -22.59 8.75
C GLU A 316 -23.79 -23.75 7.81
N THR A 317 -23.42 -24.99 8.16
CA THR A 317 -23.73 -26.21 7.39
C THR A 317 -24.99 -26.92 7.87
N ALA A 318 -25.45 -26.62 9.09
CA ALA A 318 -26.73 -27.04 9.62
C ALA A 318 -27.07 -26.14 10.81
N PRO A 319 -28.34 -26.04 11.25
CA PRO A 319 -28.68 -25.19 12.39
C PRO A 319 -27.80 -25.48 13.62
N GLY A 320 -26.99 -24.49 14.00
CA GLY A 320 -26.03 -24.58 15.10
C GLY A 320 -24.75 -25.36 14.78
N VAL A 321 -24.41 -25.60 13.51
CA VAL A 321 -23.16 -26.24 13.09
C VAL A 321 -22.42 -25.28 12.18
N TRP A 322 -21.39 -24.65 12.72
CA TRP A 322 -20.63 -23.59 12.06
C TRP A 322 -19.23 -24.06 11.75
N TRP A 323 -18.84 -23.93 10.49
CA TRP A 323 -17.45 -24.05 10.06
C TRP A 323 -16.79 -22.68 10.07
N THR A 324 -15.56 -22.62 10.56
CA THR A 324 -14.74 -21.40 10.57
C THR A 324 -13.39 -21.70 9.95
N PHE A 325 -12.90 -20.78 9.11
CA PHE A 325 -11.60 -20.85 8.47
C PHE A 325 -10.83 -19.54 8.71
N ASN A 326 -9.64 -19.65 9.30
CA ASN A 326 -8.65 -18.59 9.39
C ASN A 326 -7.67 -18.75 8.23
N LEU A 327 -7.58 -17.73 7.41
CA LEU A 327 -6.74 -17.67 6.24
C LEU A 327 -5.69 -16.58 6.45
N ALA A 328 -4.44 -16.93 6.14
CA ALA A 328 -3.37 -15.97 5.97
C ALA A 328 -3.21 -15.68 4.48
N LYS A 329 -3.04 -14.40 4.12
CA LYS A 329 -2.65 -14.04 2.77
C LYS A 329 -1.26 -14.63 2.56
N LYS A 330 -1.10 -15.43 1.50
CA LYS A 330 0.21 -15.94 1.09
C LYS A 330 1.12 -14.73 0.98
N PRO A 331 2.16 -14.63 1.83
CA PRO A 331 3.07 -13.51 1.74
C PRO A 331 3.62 -13.49 0.31
N VAL A 332 3.44 -12.37 -0.39
CA VAL A 332 4.16 -12.16 -1.64
C VAL A 332 5.63 -12.34 -1.29
N SER A 333 6.28 -13.30 -1.94
CA SER A 333 7.67 -13.59 -1.60
C SER A 333 8.44 -12.27 -1.63
N PRO A 334 9.26 -11.95 -0.61
CA PRO A 334 9.90 -10.64 -0.50
C PRO A 334 10.76 -10.30 -1.72
N PHE A 335 11.17 -11.33 -2.48
CA PHE A 335 11.87 -11.20 -3.76
C PHE A 335 10.97 -10.73 -4.91
N VAL A 336 9.66 -10.96 -4.90
CA VAL A 336 8.75 -10.62 -6.01
C VAL A 336 8.88 -9.15 -6.39
N GLY A 337 9.10 -8.89 -7.67
CA GLY A 337 9.37 -7.57 -8.23
C GLY A 337 10.66 -7.52 -9.03
N ASN A 338 11.03 -6.31 -9.43
CA ASN A 338 12.21 -6.05 -10.24
C ASN A 338 13.35 -5.57 -9.36
N TRP A 339 14.56 -6.08 -9.59
CA TRP A 339 15.76 -5.71 -8.84
C TRP A 339 16.87 -5.28 -9.77
N LYS A 340 17.74 -4.39 -9.29
CA LYS A 340 18.95 -3.94 -9.99
C LYS A 340 20.14 -3.91 -9.03
N LEU A 341 21.36 -3.91 -9.56
CA LEU A 341 22.54 -3.61 -8.75
C LEU A 341 22.45 -2.19 -8.18
N ASP A 342 22.74 -2.05 -6.88
CA ASP A 342 22.59 -0.80 -6.12
C ASP A 342 23.73 0.22 -6.35
N GLY A 343 24.25 0.31 -7.58
CA GLY A 343 25.30 1.28 -7.95
C GLY A 343 26.70 1.03 -7.35
N GLU A 344 27.31 2.07 -6.78
CA GLU A 344 28.68 2.00 -6.25
C GLU A 344 28.76 1.03 -5.06
N GLY A 345 29.74 0.14 -5.07
CA GLY A 345 29.88 -0.92 -4.06
C GLY A 345 28.87 -2.05 -4.18
N ALA A 346 28.04 -2.08 -5.23
CA ALA A 346 27.02 -3.11 -5.38
C ALA A 346 27.55 -4.49 -5.80
N ALA A 347 28.76 -4.60 -6.34
CA ALA A 347 29.36 -5.90 -6.64
C ALA A 347 30.83 -5.93 -6.22
N GLY A 348 31.28 -7.08 -5.71
CA GLY A 348 32.67 -7.23 -5.29
C GLY A 348 33.10 -8.65 -5.01
N VAL A 349 34.40 -8.80 -4.77
CA VAL A 349 35.09 -10.07 -4.51
C VAL A 349 35.93 -9.97 -3.24
N GLY A 350 35.92 -11.03 -2.43
CA GLY A 350 36.73 -11.11 -1.22
C GLY A 350 36.97 -12.53 -0.70
N PRO A 351 37.74 -12.67 0.40
CA PRO A 351 38.16 -13.95 0.95
C PRO A 351 37.07 -14.72 1.70
N THR A 352 35.98 -14.04 2.06
CA THR A 352 34.86 -14.58 2.86
C THR A 352 33.54 -14.05 2.34
N ALA A 353 32.45 -14.77 2.62
CA ALA A 353 31.07 -14.33 2.33
C ALA A 353 30.85 -12.86 2.72
N GLY A 354 30.37 -12.06 1.77
CA GLY A 354 30.08 -10.63 1.96
C GLY A 354 31.28 -9.68 1.84
N SER A 355 32.51 -10.20 1.80
CA SER A 355 33.70 -9.35 1.68
C SER A 355 33.90 -8.90 0.23
N MET A 356 34.24 -7.63 0.05
CA MET A 356 34.57 -7.01 -1.24
C MET A 356 35.97 -6.39 -1.24
N GLU A 357 36.88 -6.90 -0.40
CA GLU A 357 38.19 -6.28 -0.15
C GLU A 357 39.19 -6.42 -1.31
N TRP A 358 39.05 -7.43 -2.16
CA TRP A 358 39.97 -7.63 -3.30
C TRP A 358 39.58 -6.76 -4.48
N TRP A 359 38.29 -6.57 -4.67
CA TRP A 359 37.74 -5.70 -5.71
C TRP A 359 36.28 -5.35 -5.37
N SER A 360 35.89 -4.11 -5.62
CA SER A 360 34.50 -3.66 -5.57
C SER A 360 34.21 -2.66 -6.69
N THR A 361 32.95 -2.57 -7.10
CA THR A 361 32.51 -1.56 -8.07
C THR A 361 32.65 -0.16 -7.47
N ASN A 362 33.22 0.76 -8.24
CA ASN A 362 33.29 2.18 -7.90
C ASN A 362 32.49 3.01 -8.91
N ALA A 363 32.38 4.33 -8.71
CA ALA A 363 31.66 5.21 -9.62
C ALA A 363 32.10 5.11 -11.10
N ASP A 364 33.40 4.90 -11.38
CA ASP A 364 33.90 4.74 -12.75
C ASP A 364 33.39 3.44 -13.38
N VAL A 365 33.36 2.35 -12.62
CA VAL A 365 32.83 1.05 -13.10
C VAL A 365 31.32 1.14 -13.34
N VAL A 366 30.57 1.83 -12.49
CA VAL A 366 29.13 2.04 -12.69
C VAL A 366 28.88 2.80 -14.00
N ALA A 367 29.69 3.82 -14.29
CA ALA A 367 29.57 4.60 -15.51
C ALA A 367 30.01 3.82 -16.77
N GLU A 368 31.12 3.09 -16.70
CA GLU A 368 31.63 2.28 -17.82
C GLU A 368 30.71 1.10 -18.14
N ARG A 369 30.14 0.48 -17.12
CA ARG A 369 29.28 -0.70 -17.21
C ARG A 369 27.82 -0.36 -16.99
N ALA A 370 27.36 0.81 -17.47
CA ALA A 370 25.99 1.26 -17.23
C ALA A 370 24.92 0.24 -17.64
N CYS A 371 25.17 -0.48 -18.75
CA CYS A 371 24.33 -1.58 -19.25
C CYS A 371 24.27 -2.82 -18.33
N TRP A 372 25.14 -2.93 -17.32
CA TRP A 372 25.06 -3.99 -16.31
C TRP A 372 24.23 -3.55 -15.10
N PHE A 373 24.28 -2.26 -14.80
CA PHE A 373 23.56 -1.67 -13.67
C PHE A 373 22.11 -1.34 -13.99
N ASP A 374 21.75 -1.23 -15.26
CA ASP A 374 20.36 -1.06 -15.70
C ASP A 374 19.61 -2.39 -15.93
N ASP A 375 20.34 -3.51 -16.02
CA ASP A 375 19.79 -4.88 -16.09
C ASP A 375 18.86 -5.17 -14.91
N VAL A 376 17.75 -5.86 -15.21
CA VAL A 376 16.72 -6.19 -14.24
C VAL A 376 16.70 -7.68 -13.94
N TYR A 377 16.68 -8.01 -12.66
CA TYR A 377 16.39 -9.36 -12.16
C TYR A 377 14.93 -9.38 -11.68
N ALA A 378 14.06 -10.02 -12.46
CA ALA A 378 12.62 -10.05 -12.21
C ALA A 378 12.20 -11.35 -11.55
N PHE A 379 11.53 -11.24 -10.40
CA PHE A 379 10.92 -12.35 -9.69
C PHE A 379 9.39 -12.23 -9.81
N GLY A 380 8.76 -13.24 -10.41
CA GLY A 380 7.31 -13.32 -10.56
C GLY A 380 6.63 -13.82 -9.30
N SER A 381 5.39 -13.38 -9.06
CA SER A 381 4.55 -13.89 -7.96
C SER A 381 4.22 -15.37 -8.09
N ASP A 382 4.32 -15.91 -9.30
CA ASP A 382 4.12 -17.32 -9.67
C ASP A 382 5.37 -18.19 -9.48
N GLY A 383 6.46 -17.63 -8.94
CA GLY A 383 7.74 -18.33 -8.79
C GLY A 383 8.63 -18.31 -10.03
N SER A 384 8.21 -17.64 -11.11
CA SER A 384 9.05 -17.42 -12.29
C SER A 384 10.20 -16.45 -12.01
N PHE A 385 11.29 -16.59 -12.77
CA PHE A 385 12.44 -15.69 -12.73
C PHE A 385 12.84 -15.29 -14.15
N SER A 386 13.34 -14.07 -14.34
CA SER A 386 13.88 -13.60 -15.62
C SER A 386 15.00 -12.59 -15.44
N ASN A 387 16.07 -12.76 -16.22
CA ASN A 387 17.01 -11.69 -16.51
C ASN A 387 16.44 -10.85 -17.66
N ILE A 388 16.12 -9.58 -17.40
CA ILE A 388 15.55 -8.66 -18.37
C ILE A 388 16.63 -7.62 -18.72
N PHE A 389 17.01 -7.63 -19.99
CA PHE A 389 18.00 -6.74 -20.56
C PHE A 389 17.33 -5.64 -21.40
N GLY A 390 18.03 -4.52 -21.57
CA GLY A 390 17.69 -3.52 -22.59
C GLY A 390 18.09 -4.00 -24.00
N GLU A 391 18.60 -3.07 -24.82
CA GLU A 391 19.25 -3.45 -26.08
C GLU A 391 20.61 -4.13 -25.83
N ASP A 392 21.30 -3.73 -24.77
CA ASP A 392 22.65 -4.18 -24.40
C ASP A 392 22.70 -4.65 -22.93
N THR A 393 23.69 -5.48 -22.62
CA THR A 393 24.18 -5.85 -21.28
C THR A 393 25.72 -5.88 -21.30
N TRP A 394 26.38 -6.05 -20.17
CA TRP A 394 27.84 -6.20 -20.14
C TRP A 394 28.28 -7.59 -20.60
N VAL A 395 28.90 -7.66 -21.78
CA VAL A 395 29.35 -8.92 -22.38
C VAL A 395 30.88 -9.00 -22.35
N GLU A 396 31.39 -9.97 -21.59
CA GLU A 396 32.82 -10.20 -21.43
C GLU A 396 33.40 -11.08 -22.56
N ALA A 397 34.73 -11.07 -22.70
CA ALA A 397 35.45 -11.86 -23.69
C ALA A 397 35.17 -13.37 -23.60
N TRP A 398 34.90 -13.91 -22.40
CA TRP A 398 34.59 -15.33 -22.20
C TRP A 398 33.22 -15.74 -22.79
N GLN A 399 32.32 -14.78 -23.00
CA GLN A 399 31.05 -14.95 -23.71
C GLN A 399 31.21 -14.77 -25.23
N GLY A 400 32.40 -14.41 -25.71
CA GLY A 400 32.66 -14.02 -27.09
C GLY A 400 32.48 -12.52 -27.36
N GLY A 401 32.33 -11.70 -26.31
CA GLY A 401 32.28 -10.24 -26.38
C GLY A 401 33.67 -9.58 -26.37
N SER A 402 33.69 -8.30 -26.00
CA SER A 402 34.92 -7.50 -25.94
C SER A 402 35.05 -6.68 -24.65
N ASP A 403 34.46 -7.18 -23.56
CA ASP A 403 34.38 -6.49 -22.26
C ASP A 403 33.76 -5.11 -22.44
N SER A 404 32.53 -5.08 -22.96
CA SER A 404 31.77 -3.87 -23.25
C SER A 404 30.27 -4.14 -23.27
N CYS A 405 29.48 -3.06 -23.27
CA CYS A 405 28.05 -3.14 -23.53
C CYS A 405 27.77 -3.67 -24.94
N ALA A 406 27.01 -4.75 -25.03
CA ALA A 406 26.60 -5.38 -26.28
C ALA A 406 25.34 -6.23 -26.07
N ALA A 407 24.73 -6.68 -27.17
CA ALA A 407 23.56 -7.55 -27.13
C ALA A 407 23.80 -8.81 -26.25
N PRO A 408 22.82 -9.22 -25.43
CA PRO A 408 22.93 -10.40 -24.57
C PRO A 408 23.26 -11.70 -25.34
N VAL A 409 24.02 -12.59 -24.72
CA VAL A 409 24.54 -13.82 -25.35
C VAL A 409 24.01 -15.08 -24.66
N ALA A 410 23.35 -15.95 -25.44
CA ALA A 410 22.87 -17.25 -24.97
C ALA A 410 24.00 -18.09 -24.31
N PRO A 411 23.73 -18.80 -23.20
CA PRO A 411 22.41 -18.96 -22.56
C PRO A 411 22.06 -17.86 -21.54
N HIS A 412 22.91 -16.82 -21.40
CA HIS A 412 22.74 -15.76 -20.40
C HIS A 412 21.88 -14.59 -20.89
N ASP A 413 21.17 -14.76 -22.01
CA ASP A 413 20.38 -13.73 -22.69
C ASP A 413 18.94 -13.61 -22.18
N GLY A 414 18.60 -14.33 -21.10
CA GLY A 414 17.27 -14.29 -20.48
C GLY A 414 16.20 -15.03 -21.27
N SER A 415 16.57 -15.71 -22.36
CA SER A 415 15.62 -16.45 -23.21
C SER A 415 15.18 -17.80 -22.61
N ALA A 416 15.94 -18.35 -21.68
CA ALA A 416 15.61 -19.60 -21.00
C ALA A 416 14.56 -19.36 -19.91
N ALA A 417 13.54 -20.23 -19.85
CA ALA A 417 12.59 -20.23 -18.74
C ALA A 417 13.34 -20.51 -17.43
N ALA A 418 13.10 -19.68 -16.43
CA ALA A 418 13.73 -19.79 -15.13
C ALA A 418 12.71 -19.61 -14.00
N THR A 419 13.06 -20.14 -12.84
CA THR A 419 12.29 -20.05 -11.60
C THR A 419 13.21 -19.71 -10.44
N PHE A 420 12.63 -19.31 -9.31
CA PHE A 420 13.36 -19.13 -8.07
C PHE A 420 12.72 -19.91 -6.92
N SER A 421 13.53 -20.27 -5.93
CA SER A 421 13.08 -20.80 -4.65
C SER A 421 13.89 -20.22 -3.50
N HIS A 422 13.21 -19.93 -2.38
CA HIS A 422 13.82 -19.44 -1.16
C HIS A 422 13.72 -20.52 -0.07
N ASP A 423 14.86 -20.89 0.50
CA ASP A 423 14.94 -21.72 1.70
C ASP A 423 15.30 -20.81 2.87
N GLU A 424 14.30 -20.46 3.66
CA GLU A 424 14.43 -19.52 4.78
C GLU A 424 15.27 -20.10 5.92
N GLU A 425 15.17 -21.40 6.20
CA GLU A 425 15.94 -22.06 7.25
C GLU A 425 17.43 -22.13 6.87
N ALA A 426 17.72 -22.42 5.60
CA ALA A 426 19.08 -22.42 5.09
C ALA A 426 19.62 -21.01 4.79
N GLY A 427 18.74 -19.99 4.70
CA GLY A 427 19.09 -18.63 4.28
C GLY A 427 19.61 -18.58 2.85
N THR A 428 19.00 -19.33 1.93
CA THR A 428 19.46 -19.42 0.53
C THR A 428 18.39 -19.12 -0.50
N LEU A 429 18.81 -18.52 -1.61
CA LEU A 429 18.00 -18.26 -2.80
C LEU A 429 18.57 -19.06 -3.97
N THR A 430 17.77 -19.94 -4.56
CA THR A 430 18.19 -20.72 -5.74
C THR A 430 17.48 -20.21 -6.98
N ILE A 431 18.25 -19.90 -8.02
CA ILE A 431 17.74 -19.61 -9.36
C ILE A 431 17.95 -20.85 -10.21
N THR A 432 16.86 -21.37 -10.79
CA THR A 432 16.89 -22.54 -11.68
C THR A 432 16.53 -22.11 -13.08
N GLY A 433 17.36 -22.48 -14.06
CA GLY A 433 17.23 -22.04 -15.44
C GLY A 433 18.61 -21.82 -16.02
N LYS A 434 18.93 -22.49 -17.14
CA LYS A 434 20.26 -22.45 -17.71
C LYS A 434 20.64 -21.03 -18.13
N GLY A 435 21.70 -20.50 -17.53
CA GLY A 435 22.21 -19.15 -17.78
C GLY A 435 21.52 -18.03 -16.99
N ALA A 436 20.44 -18.34 -16.26
CA ALA A 436 19.79 -17.40 -15.35
C ALA A 436 20.67 -17.15 -14.12
N HIS A 437 20.71 -15.91 -13.63
CA HIS A 437 21.63 -15.49 -12.58
C HIS A 437 21.20 -14.19 -11.89
N LEU A 438 21.77 -13.92 -10.71
CA LEU A 438 21.77 -12.62 -10.04
C LEU A 438 23.18 -12.01 -10.08
N GLY A 439 23.24 -10.69 -10.30
CA GLY A 439 24.50 -9.96 -10.38
C GLY A 439 25.22 -10.22 -11.70
N LEU A 440 26.11 -11.20 -11.77
CA LEU A 440 26.95 -11.45 -12.94
C LEU A 440 26.88 -12.92 -13.39
N PRO A 441 26.72 -13.23 -14.69
CA PRO A 441 26.57 -14.61 -15.16
C PRO A 441 27.84 -15.46 -15.00
N LYS A 442 29.00 -14.82 -14.83
CA LYS A 442 30.30 -15.47 -14.70
C LYS A 442 30.46 -16.21 -13.37
N ALA A 443 29.88 -15.68 -12.29
CA ALA A 443 30.06 -16.21 -10.94
C ALA A 443 28.99 -17.27 -10.66
N VAL A 444 29.41 -18.54 -10.54
CA VAL A 444 28.52 -19.66 -10.21
C VAL A 444 29.12 -20.52 -9.09
N ASN A 445 28.33 -21.40 -8.47
CA ASN A 445 28.82 -22.21 -7.35
C ASN A 445 30.04 -23.07 -7.76
N GLY A 446 31.18 -22.80 -7.12
CA GLY A 446 32.41 -23.58 -7.30
C GLY A 446 33.21 -23.30 -8.57
N GLN A 447 32.83 -22.30 -9.39
CA GLN A 447 33.67 -21.84 -10.51
C GLN A 447 33.35 -20.41 -10.97
N GLU A 448 34.34 -19.74 -11.56
CA GLU A 448 34.10 -18.65 -12.50
C GLU A 448 34.06 -19.22 -13.92
N LEU A 449 33.01 -18.91 -14.68
CA LEU A 449 32.86 -19.43 -16.02
C LEU A 449 33.96 -18.91 -16.95
N SER A 450 34.50 -19.81 -17.75
CA SER A 450 35.43 -19.50 -18.85
C SER A 450 34.81 -19.76 -20.23
N SER A 451 33.59 -20.28 -20.28
CA SER A 451 32.79 -20.45 -21.50
C SER A 451 31.29 -20.51 -21.20
N SER A 452 30.47 -19.92 -22.07
CA SER A 452 29.00 -19.92 -21.94
C SER A 452 28.37 -21.33 -21.96
N GLY A 453 29.02 -22.29 -22.62
CA GLY A 453 28.54 -23.68 -22.66
C GLY A 453 28.58 -24.41 -21.31
N SER A 454 29.40 -23.91 -20.37
CA SER A 454 29.57 -24.46 -19.02
C SER A 454 28.58 -23.89 -18.00
N ALA A 455 27.64 -23.04 -18.43
CA ALA A 455 26.59 -22.52 -17.56
C ALA A 455 25.81 -23.68 -16.90
N PRO A 456 25.67 -23.69 -15.55
CA PRO A 456 24.91 -24.70 -14.84
C PRO A 456 23.40 -24.53 -15.07
N ASP A 457 22.63 -25.55 -14.71
CA ASP A 457 21.15 -25.49 -14.75
C ASP A 457 20.55 -24.74 -13.57
N SER A 458 21.33 -24.49 -12.50
CA SER A 458 20.93 -23.67 -11.36
C SER A 458 22.14 -23.02 -10.67
N ILE A 459 21.88 -21.92 -9.93
CA ILE A 459 22.82 -21.23 -9.06
C ILE A 459 22.14 -20.99 -7.71
N THR A 460 22.81 -21.36 -6.62
CA THR A 460 22.35 -21.10 -5.25
C THR A 460 23.18 -19.98 -4.61
N TYR A 461 22.49 -18.97 -4.11
CA TYR A 461 23.04 -17.83 -3.42
C TYR A 461 22.77 -17.94 -1.93
N GLN A 462 23.75 -17.55 -1.11
CA GLN A 462 23.54 -17.30 0.31
C GLN A 462 23.01 -15.88 0.48
N ILE A 463 21.93 -15.72 1.22
CA ILE A 463 21.35 -14.42 1.54
C ILE A 463 22.07 -13.89 2.78
N LEU A 464 22.74 -12.75 2.64
CA LEU A 464 23.40 -12.08 3.77
C LEU A 464 22.48 -11.02 4.39
N THR A 465 21.64 -10.40 3.57
CA THR A 465 20.70 -9.39 4.02
C THR A 465 19.49 -9.40 3.11
N LEU A 466 18.31 -9.40 3.71
CA LEU A 466 17.05 -9.07 3.07
C LEU A 466 16.33 -8.14 4.04
N THR A 467 16.14 -6.88 3.65
CA THR A 467 15.56 -5.88 4.56
C THR A 467 14.07 -6.18 4.80
N SER A 468 13.57 -5.85 5.98
CA SER A 468 12.18 -6.12 6.38
C SER A 468 11.14 -5.36 5.52
N ASP A 469 11.55 -4.24 4.92
CA ASP A 469 10.76 -3.50 3.94
C ASP A 469 10.76 -4.15 2.54
N GLY A 470 11.55 -5.22 2.35
CA GLY A 470 11.71 -5.93 1.09
C GLY A 470 12.39 -5.10 0.00
N MET A 471 13.11 -4.03 0.32
CA MET A 471 13.69 -3.11 -0.67
C MET A 471 15.16 -3.36 -1.00
N ASN A 472 15.91 -4.05 -0.14
CA ASN A 472 17.34 -4.31 -0.34
C ASN A 472 17.68 -5.78 -0.10
N LEU A 473 18.52 -6.33 -0.97
CA LEU A 473 18.94 -7.72 -0.96
C LEU A 473 20.46 -7.80 -1.16
N THR A 474 21.17 -8.45 -0.25
CA THR A 474 22.58 -8.83 -0.43
C THR A 474 22.69 -10.33 -0.55
N VAL A 475 23.24 -10.79 -1.67
CA VAL A 475 23.51 -12.21 -1.94
C VAL A 475 24.99 -12.46 -2.17
N THR A 476 25.45 -13.67 -1.83
CA THR A 476 26.83 -14.09 -2.06
C THR A 476 26.93 -15.55 -2.50
N LEU A 477 27.99 -15.89 -3.21
CA LEU A 477 28.33 -17.26 -3.59
C LEU A 477 29.85 -17.44 -3.65
N GLU A 478 30.30 -18.67 -3.42
CA GLU A 478 31.72 -19.03 -3.50
C GLU A 478 32.04 -19.65 -4.87
N THR A 479 32.97 -19.05 -5.62
CA THR A 479 33.41 -19.54 -6.95
C THR A 479 34.66 -20.41 -6.87
N ALA A 480 35.41 -20.36 -5.78
CA ALA A 480 36.51 -21.26 -5.47
C ALA A 480 36.78 -21.16 -3.96
N PRO A 481 37.47 -22.13 -3.32
CA PRO A 481 37.75 -22.06 -1.89
C PRO A 481 38.39 -20.72 -1.49
N GLY A 482 37.66 -19.92 -0.70
CA GLY A 482 38.07 -18.58 -0.27
C GLY A 482 37.93 -17.48 -1.32
N VAL A 483 37.17 -17.68 -2.39
CA VAL A 483 36.87 -16.66 -3.41
C VAL A 483 35.37 -16.45 -3.47
N TRP A 484 34.91 -15.34 -2.90
CA TRP A 484 33.50 -15.04 -2.72
C TRP A 484 33.11 -13.84 -3.57
N TRP A 485 32.04 -14.00 -4.35
CA TRP A 485 31.37 -12.91 -5.03
C TRP A 485 30.18 -12.45 -4.19
N THR A 486 29.97 -11.13 -4.09
CA THR A 486 28.85 -10.53 -3.37
C THR A 486 28.17 -9.50 -4.25
N PHE A 487 26.83 -9.49 -4.23
CA PHE A 487 25.99 -8.56 -4.98
C PHE A 487 24.96 -7.92 -4.04
N ASN A 488 24.89 -6.60 -4.03
CA ASN A 488 23.87 -5.80 -3.37
C ASN A 488 22.88 -5.33 -4.43
N LEU A 489 21.61 -5.66 -4.24
CA LEU A 489 20.52 -5.32 -5.12
C LEU A 489 19.53 -4.41 -4.40
N ALA A 490 19.08 -3.39 -5.11
CA ALA A 490 17.96 -2.56 -4.72
C ALA A 490 16.74 -2.95 -5.55
N LYS A 491 15.60 -3.07 -4.88
CA LYS A 491 14.31 -3.29 -5.54
C LYS A 491 13.95 -2.02 -6.28
N VAL A 492 13.56 -2.17 -7.54
CA VAL A 492 12.98 -1.10 -8.33
C VAL A 492 11.55 -0.96 -7.85
N PRO A 493 11.20 0.10 -7.10
CA PRO A 493 9.81 0.32 -6.73
C PRO A 493 8.98 0.44 -8.01
N PRO A 494 7.74 -0.07 -8.01
CA PRO A 494 6.81 0.29 -9.07
C PRO A 494 6.79 1.81 -9.20
N SER A 495 6.85 2.31 -10.44
CA SER A 495 6.85 3.75 -10.67
C SER A 495 5.70 4.38 -9.88
N PRO A 496 5.92 5.48 -9.14
CA PRO A 496 4.83 6.17 -8.46
C PRO A 496 3.81 6.76 -9.43
N LEU A 497 4.04 6.64 -10.76
CA LEU A 497 3.13 6.98 -11.84
C LEU A 497 2.50 5.74 -12.51
N ALA A 498 2.94 4.52 -12.17
CA ALA A 498 2.35 3.28 -12.69
C ALA A 498 1.07 2.96 -11.93
N GLY A 499 -0.01 2.72 -12.66
CA GLY A 499 -1.33 2.47 -12.10
C GLY A 499 -2.41 3.14 -12.95
N ASN A 500 -3.66 2.91 -12.55
CA ASN A 500 -4.80 3.66 -13.08
C ASN A 500 -4.96 4.94 -12.24
N TRP A 501 -5.13 6.08 -12.90
CA TRP A 501 -5.24 7.37 -12.25
C TRP A 501 -6.61 7.94 -12.52
N LYS A 502 -7.38 8.21 -11.46
CA LYS A 502 -8.64 8.94 -11.53
C LYS A 502 -8.51 10.33 -10.94
N LEU A 503 -9.44 11.21 -11.30
CA LEU A 503 -9.53 12.56 -10.74
C LEU A 503 -10.02 12.51 -9.28
N ASP A 504 -9.29 13.17 -8.38
CA ASP A 504 -9.56 13.21 -6.93
C ASP A 504 -10.73 14.15 -6.56
N GLY A 505 -11.90 13.92 -7.17
CA GLY A 505 -13.13 14.63 -6.84
C GLY A 505 -13.07 16.16 -7.01
N ALA A 506 -13.67 16.90 -6.09
CA ALA A 506 -13.78 18.36 -6.20
C ALA A 506 -12.41 19.03 -6.09
N GLY A 507 -12.09 19.91 -7.02
CA GLY A 507 -10.82 20.64 -7.08
C GLY A 507 -9.73 19.94 -7.90
N SER A 508 -9.94 18.69 -8.32
CA SER A 508 -8.93 17.91 -9.06
C SER A 508 -8.77 18.31 -10.53
N ALA A 509 -9.75 19.01 -11.11
CA ALA A 509 -9.69 19.51 -12.49
C ALA A 509 -10.06 21.00 -12.56
N GLY A 510 -9.38 21.76 -13.43
CA GLY A 510 -9.65 23.19 -13.57
C GLY A 510 -8.94 23.87 -14.75
N VAL A 511 -9.26 25.14 -14.97
CA VAL A 511 -8.72 25.98 -16.05
C VAL A 511 -8.31 27.34 -15.48
N GLY A 512 -7.17 27.86 -15.92
CA GLY A 512 -6.68 29.19 -15.53
C GLY A 512 -5.66 29.76 -16.52
N PRO A 513 -5.25 31.02 -16.34
CA PRO A 513 -4.38 31.75 -17.27
C PRO A 513 -2.92 31.26 -17.28
N THR A 514 -2.50 30.48 -16.28
CA THR A 514 -1.12 30.00 -16.11
C THR A 514 -1.10 28.55 -15.65
N ALA A 515 0.01 27.84 -15.89
CA ALA A 515 0.19 26.48 -15.39
C ALA A 515 -0.06 26.41 -13.88
N GLY A 516 -0.87 25.43 -13.45
CA GLY A 516 -1.30 25.24 -12.05
C GLY A 516 -2.47 26.13 -11.59
N SER A 517 -2.98 27.05 -12.42
CA SER A 517 -4.15 27.88 -12.07
C SER A 517 -5.46 27.22 -12.48
N MET A 518 -6.46 27.30 -11.59
CA MET A 518 -7.83 26.83 -11.79
C MET A 518 -8.87 27.95 -11.57
N GLU A 519 -8.47 29.21 -11.72
CA GLU A 519 -9.28 30.37 -11.32
C GLU A 519 -10.45 30.68 -12.28
N TRP A 520 -10.37 30.29 -13.56
CA TRP A 520 -11.47 30.51 -14.50
C TRP A 520 -12.57 29.49 -14.30
N TRP A 521 -12.19 28.29 -13.87
CA TRP A 521 -13.10 27.21 -13.56
C TRP A 521 -12.37 26.10 -12.78
N SER A 522 -13.03 25.52 -11.77
CA SER A 522 -12.57 24.33 -11.04
C SER A 522 -13.76 23.42 -10.80
N ALA A 523 -13.55 22.10 -10.88
CA ALA A 523 -14.57 21.11 -10.59
C ALA A 523 -15.01 21.24 -9.12
N ASN A 524 -16.28 21.52 -8.86
CA ASN A 524 -16.85 21.52 -7.52
C ASN A 524 -17.67 20.24 -7.29
N ALA A 525 -18.24 20.08 -6.10
CA ALA A 525 -19.03 18.89 -5.75
C ALA A 525 -20.19 18.63 -6.74
N ASP A 526 -20.84 19.69 -7.24
CA ASP A 526 -21.92 19.55 -8.23
C ASP A 526 -21.43 18.99 -9.57
N VAL A 527 -20.25 19.45 -10.03
CA VAL A 527 -19.62 18.95 -11.26
C VAL A 527 -19.22 17.48 -11.12
N VAL A 528 -18.69 17.08 -9.97
CA VAL A 528 -18.35 15.67 -9.69
C VAL A 528 -19.60 14.79 -9.78
N ALA A 529 -20.71 15.23 -9.18
CA ALA A 529 -21.98 14.50 -9.22
C ALA A 529 -22.60 14.44 -10.63
N GLU A 530 -22.60 15.56 -11.38
CA GLU A 530 -23.16 15.61 -12.73
C GLU A 530 -22.32 14.82 -13.75
N ARG A 531 -21.01 14.71 -13.51
CA ARG A 531 -20.05 14.06 -14.40
C ARG A 531 -19.38 12.85 -13.75
N ALA A 532 -20.12 12.07 -12.98
CA ALA A 532 -19.59 10.94 -12.22
C ALA A 532 -18.71 10.00 -13.06
N CYS A 533 -19.09 9.71 -14.31
CA CYS A 533 -18.28 8.86 -15.21
C CYS A 533 -16.89 9.43 -15.52
N TRP A 534 -16.68 10.75 -15.49
CA TRP A 534 -15.38 11.36 -15.74
C TRP A 534 -14.44 11.29 -14.52
N PHE A 535 -14.98 11.06 -13.32
CA PHE A 535 -14.23 10.91 -12.08
C PHE A 535 -14.11 9.43 -11.63
N ASP A 536 -14.74 8.51 -12.38
CA ASP A 536 -14.80 7.06 -12.13
C ASP A 536 -14.06 6.24 -13.22
N ASP A 537 -13.36 6.93 -14.13
CA ASP A 537 -12.56 6.36 -15.23
C ASP A 537 -11.09 6.14 -14.84
#